data_AF-A0A7X8EUH1-F1
#
_entry.id   AF-A0A7X8EUH1-F1
#
_cell.length_a   1.000
_cell.length_b   1.000
_cell.length_c   1.000
_cell.angle_alpha   90.00
_cell.angle_beta   90.00
_cell.angle_gamma   90.00
#
_symmetry.space_group_name_H-M   'P 1'
#
loop_
_entity.id
_entity.type
_entity.pdbx_description
1 polymer ?
#
loop_
_entity_poly.entity_id
_entity_poly.type
_entity_poly.pdbx_seq_one_letter_code
_entity_poly.pdbx_strand_id
1 'polypeptide(L)'
;MNSPPSHINNSAHNPENPFINIGLDAGSTTIKVVVSDPQNKIIYKDYRRHYADILGNLKEILSDILDKTGDCPVKLCMTGSAGMGIAERYKVPFVQEVVASCEVVSRQFPEIKTFVDIGGEDSKMIFFESGKTPDIRMNGSCAGGTGSFIDQMATLLNVDMNEFNSLAEQAETIYPIASRCGVFSKTDVQNLLARNAGKADIAASVFRAVSMQVITSLARGHEPEGKVFLCGGPFTFLPYLRKAFIDELKMDNSEVVISENPEVTPAWGAAIIASDRQESKLLSEYISIFNKEVKRALKDTHNQLKPLFKDKNEYAEWLKSKEEYQFPGIDIKEIKNPNCFIGIDSGSTTTKIIATDENGKVFYHYYTKNKGFSLQAVTIGLKKLYEQTREAGIEMNVLGSCVTGYGEDLIKKAFHLDSGMVETIAHYM
;
A
#
# COMPACT_ATOMS: atom_id res chain seq x y z
N MET A 1 15.91 -31.96 -66.15
CA MET A 1 17.01 -31.07 -65.72
C MET A 1 16.37 -29.76 -65.28
N ASN A 2 16.20 -29.56 -63.98
CA ASN A 2 15.82 -28.30 -63.35
C ASN A 2 16.13 -28.45 -61.86
N SER A 3 17.23 -27.86 -61.41
CA SER A 3 17.60 -27.76 -60.01
C SER A 3 17.03 -26.45 -59.44
N PRO A 4 16.43 -26.44 -58.23
CA PRO A 4 16.02 -25.21 -57.58
C PRO A 4 17.17 -24.56 -56.76
N PRO A 5 17.08 -23.27 -56.43
CA PRO A 5 18.17 -22.51 -55.83
C PRO A 5 18.26 -22.70 -54.31
N SER A 6 19.52 -22.81 -53.88
CA SER A 6 20.13 -22.59 -52.56
C SER A 6 19.29 -22.00 -51.43
N HIS A 7 19.34 -22.71 -50.31
CA HIS A 7 19.09 -22.25 -48.95
C HIS A 7 19.74 -20.89 -48.64
N ILE A 8 18.95 -19.97 -48.09
CA ILE A 8 19.43 -18.74 -47.45
C ILE A 8 19.80 -19.11 -46.02
N ASN A 9 21.08 -18.92 -45.71
CA ASN A 9 21.71 -19.18 -44.41
C ASN A 9 21.05 -18.36 -43.29
N ASN A 10 20.83 -19.04 -42.16
CA ASN A 10 20.57 -18.44 -40.86
C ASN A 10 21.65 -17.40 -40.54
N SER A 11 21.20 -16.21 -40.13
CA SER A 11 22.02 -15.12 -39.69
C SER A 11 22.92 -15.51 -38.50
N ALA A 12 24.17 -15.09 -38.61
CA ALA A 12 25.28 -15.24 -37.69
C ALA A 12 24.91 -15.04 -36.20
N HIS A 13 25.07 -16.09 -35.41
CA HIS A 13 25.31 -15.96 -33.97
C HIS A 13 26.78 -15.55 -33.77
N ASN A 14 26.99 -14.32 -33.31
CA ASN A 14 28.29 -13.86 -32.85
C ASN A 14 28.57 -14.50 -31.46
N PRO A 15 29.61 -15.35 -31.28
CA PRO A 15 29.84 -16.09 -30.04
C PRO A 15 30.33 -15.22 -28.87
N GLU A 16 30.64 -13.94 -29.10
CA GLU A 16 31.24 -13.07 -28.08
C GLU A 16 30.23 -12.38 -27.14
N ASN A 17 28.92 -12.48 -27.39
CA ASN A 17 27.91 -11.95 -26.46
C ASN A 17 26.65 -12.84 -26.44
N PRO A 18 26.51 -13.81 -25.50
CA PRO A 18 25.34 -14.66 -25.42
C PRO A 18 24.09 -13.81 -25.14
N PHE A 19 22.96 -14.16 -25.76
CA PHE A 19 21.72 -13.41 -25.54
C PHE A 19 21.27 -13.51 -24.08
N ILE A 20 20.58 -12.47 -23.61
CA ILE A 20 19.97 -12.43 -22.28
C ILE A 20 18.45 -12.38 -22.38
N ASN A 21 17.78 -12.84 -21.33
CA ASN A 21 16.33 -12.80 -21.21
C ASN A 21 15.92 -11.74 -20.19
N ILE A 22 15.04 -10.82 -20.58
CA ILE A 22 14.51 -9.76 -19.72
C ILE A 22 13.02 -10.01 -19.48
N GLY A 23 12.65 -10.17 -18.22
CA GLY A 23 11.28 -10.15 -17.78
C GLY A 23 10.99 -8.87 -17.00
N LEU A 24 9.92 -8.17 -17.39
CA LEU A 24 9.48 -6.93 -16.75
C LEU A 24 8.13 -7.15 -16.10
N ASP A 25 8.01 -6.88 -14.80
CA ASP A 25 6.74 -6.88 -14.07
C ASP A 25 6.41 -5.45 -13.66
N ALA A 26 5.46 -4.83 -14.35
CA ALA A 26 4.92 -3.52 -13.99
C ALA A 26 3.57 -3.72 -13.30
N GLY A 27 3.60 -3.79 -11.97
CA GLY A 27 2.43 -3.92 -11.12
C GLY A 27 1.77 -2.57 -10.81
N SER A 28 0.88 -2.56 -9.82
CA SER A 28 0.13 -1.37 -9.39
C SER A 28 0.95 -0.35 -8.59
N THR A 29 1.93 -0.84 -7.83
CA THR A 29 2.75 -0.02 -6.91
C THR A 29 4.25 -0.10 -7.19
N THR A 30 4.69 -1.13 -7.91
CA THR A 30 6.10 -1.49 -8.10
C THR A 30 6.38 -1.88 -9.55
N ILE A 31 7.58 -1.58 -10.00
CA ILE A 31 8.15 -2.16 -11.22
C ILE A 31 9.33 -3.04 -10.84
N LYS A 32 9.44 -4.18 -11.50
CA LYS A 32 10.44 -5.19 -11.23
C LYS A 32 11.03 -5.68 -12.53
N VAL A 33 12.30 -6.03 -12.52
CA VAL A 33 12.98 -6.62 -13.66
C VAL A 33 13.81 -7.81 -13.23
N VAL A 34 13.82 -8.83 -14.07
CA VAL A 34 14.75 -9.95 -13.99
C VAL A 34 15.46 -10.04 -15.31
N VAL A 35 16.79 -10.07 -15.24
CA VAL A 35 17.66 -10.44 -16.35
C VAL A 35 18.24 -11.81 -16.04
N SER A 36 18.11 -12.74 -16.97
CA SER A 36 18.63 -14.09 -16.85
C SER A 36 19.47 -14.49 -18.05
N ASP A 37 20.35 -15.47 -17.82
CA ASP A 37 21.10 -16.12 -18.89
C ASP A 37 20.19 -17.05 -19.74
N PRO A 38 20.69 -17.64 -20.85
CA PRO A 38 19.93 -18.60 -21.65
C PRO A 38 19.45 -19.84 -20.88
N GLN A 39 20.06 -20.16 -19.74
CA GLN A 39 19.68 -21.27 -18.86
C GLN A 39 18.64 -20.84 -17.80
N ASN A 40 18.12 -19.61 -17.90
CA ASN A 40 17.14 -18.99 -17.00
C ASN A 40 17.66 -18.73 -15.58
N LYS A 41 18.97 -18.71 -15.37
CA LYS A 41 19.56 -18.30 -14.10
C LYS A 41 19.58 -16.78 -14.01
N ILE A 42 19.11 -16.22 -12.90
CA ILE A 42 19.09 -14.78 -12.66
C ILE A 42 20.53 -14.25 -12.57
N ILE A 43 20.86 -13.27 -13.41
CA ILE A 43 22.16 -12.57 -13.40
C ILE A 43 22.04 -11.12 -12.93
N TYR A 44 20.85 -10.53 -13.05
CA TYR A 44 20.53 -9.22 -12.50
C TYR A 44 19.04 -9.14 -12.16
N LYS A 45 18.71 -8.42 -11.09
CA LYS A 45 17.35 -8.07 -10.72
C LYS A 45 17.30 -6.63 -10.21
N ASP A 46 16.15 -6.00 -10.37
CA ASP A 46 15.84 -4.75 -9.70
C ASP A 46 14.35 -4.74 -9.31
N TYR A 47 14.07 -4.10 -8.17
CA TYR A 47 12.75 -3.97 -7.56
C TYR A 47 12.63 -2.56 -6.99
N ARG A 48 11.63 -1.80 -7.46
CA ARG A 48 11.38 -0.46 -6.94
C ARG A 48 9.93 -0.06 -6.97
N ARG A 49 9.56 0.84 -6.06
CA ARG A 49 8.28 1.55 -6.11
C ARG A 49 8.34 2.57 -7.22
N HIS A 50 7.40 2.52 -8.15
CA HIS A 50 7.39 3.42 -9.30
C HIS A 50 6.71 4.76 -9.01
N TYR A 51 6.00 4.91 -7.89
CA TYR A 51 5.31 6.15 -7.48
C TYR A 51 4.51 6.83 -8.62
N ALA A 52 3.69 6.04 -9.31
CA ALA A 52 2.95 6.40 -10.53
C ALA A 52 3.78 6.78 -11.79
N ASP A 53 5.11 6.79 -11.74
CA ASP A 53 5.98 6.99 -12.91
C ASP A 53 6.58 5.67 -13.44
N ILE A 54 5.75 4.84 -14.06
CA ILE A 54 6.17 3.52 -14.54
C ILE A 54 7.15 3.63 -15.72
N LEU A 55 6.93 4.58 -16.64
CA LEU A 55 7.77 4.71 -17.84
C LEU A 55 9.12 5.36 -17.55
N GLY A 56 9.20 6.34 -16.64
CA GLY A 56 10.47 6.89 -16.18
C GLY A 56 11.34 5.80 -15.55
N ASN A 57 10.77 5.05 -14.60
CA ASN A 57 11.45 3.91 -13.99
C ASN A 57 11.81 2.81 -15.01
N LEU A 58 10.95 2.51 -15.99
CA LEU A 58 11.30 1.51 -17.02
C LEU A 58 12.54 1.94 -17.82
N LYS A 59 12.62 3.23 -18.22
CA LYS A 59 13.75 3.76 -18.99
C LYS A 59 15.06 3.72 -18.21
N GLU A 60 15.01 4.11 -16.94
CA GLU A 60 16.17 4.01 -16.05
C GLU A 60 16.64 2.56 -15.91
N ILE A 61 15.72 1.60 -15.70
CA ILE A 61 16.06 0.16 -15.56
C ILE A 61 16.79 -0.33 -16.81
N LEU A 62 16.27 0.01 -18.00
CA LEU A 62 16.88 -0.44 -19.26
C LEU A 62 18.23 0.22 -19.50
N SER A 63 18.42 1.46 -19.06
CA SER A 63 19.73 2.13 -19.08
C SER A 63 20.71 1.43 -18.15
N ASP A 64 20.31 1.10 -16.92
CA ASP A 64 21.15 0.40 -15.96
C ASP A 64 21.56 -0.99 -16.46
N ILE A 65 20.66 -1.68 -17.17
CA ILE A 65 20.96 -2.97 -17.81
C ILE A 65 21.96 -2.76 -18.94
N LEU A 66 21.76 -1.74 -19.80
CA LEU A 66 22.67 -1.43 -20.90
C LEU A 66 24.08 -1.12 -20.39
N ASP A 67 24.21 -0.36 -19.30
CA ASP A 67 25.49 -0.03 -18.69
C ASP A 67 26.21 -1.27 -18.14
N LYS A 68 25.46 -2.29 -17.69
CA LYS A 68 26.01 -3.53 -17.11
C LYS A 68 26.31 -4.59 -18.15
N THR A 69 25.47 -4.75 -19.17
CA THR A 69 25.55 -5.85 -20.15
C THR A 69 26.14 -5.41 -21.49
N GLY A 70 26.23 -4.10 -21.73
CA GLY A 70 26.41 -3.56 -23.07
C GLY A 70 25.20 -3.81 -23.97
N ASP A 71 25.31 -3.38 -25.22
CA ASP A 71 24.27 -3.60 -26.23
C ASP A 71 24.35 -5.04 -26.77
N CYS A 72 23.62 -5.94 -26.11
CA CYS A 72 23.58 -7.36 -26.43
C CYS A 72 22.20 -7.79 -26.97
N PRO A 73 22.10 -8.97 -27.59
CA PRO A 73 20.80 -9.53 -27.97
C PRO A 73 19.95 -9.86 -26.75
N VAL A 74 18.71 -9.39 -26.76
CA VAL A 74 17.74 -9.50 -25.67
C VAL A 74 16.46 -10.14 -26.17
N LYS A 75 15.92 -11.10 -25.41
CA LYS A 75 14.52 -11.52 -25.52
C LYS A 75 13.73 -10.92 -24.36
N LEU A 76 12.66 -10.18 -24.66
CA LEU A 76 11.90 -9.44 -23.64
C LEU A 76 10.43 -9.86 -23.59
N CYS A 77 9.90 -10.04 -22.37
CA CYS A 77 8.46 -10.17 -22.14
C CYS A 77 8.04 -9.36 -20.91
N MET A 78 6.85 -8.78 -20.97
CA MET A 78 6.27 -7.95 -19.91
C MET A 78 5.09 -8.66 -19.23
N THR A 79 4.89 -8.39 -17.96
CA THR A 79 3.77 -8.85 -17.14
C THR A 79 3.33 -7.73 -16.17
N GLY A 80 2.39 -8.05 -15.29
CA GLY A 80 1.84 -7.11 -14.30
C GLY A 80 0.66 -6.29 -14.84
N SER A 81 -0.15 -5.81 -13.90
CA SER A 81 -1.42 -5.12 -14.19
C SER A 81 -1.25 -3.83 -15.01
N ALA A 82 -0.25 -3.01 -14.68
CA ALA A 82 0.08 -1.82 -15.45
C ALA A 82 0.90 -2.15 -16.71
N GLY A 83 1.65 -3.25 -16.67
CA GLY A 83 2.44 -3.76 -17.79
C GLY A 83 1.60 -4.11 -19.01
N MET A 84 0.34 -4.55 -18.84
CA MET A 84 -0.56 -4.85 -19.96
C MET A 84 -0.75 -3.66 -20.89
N GLY A 85 -1.11 -2.49 -20.33
CA GLY A 85 -1.34 -1.28 -21.12
C GLY A 85 -0.06 -0.71 -21.74
N ILE A 86 1.09 -0.92 -21.11
CA ILE A 86 2.41 -0.56 -21.67
C ILE A 86 2.75 -1.50 -22.82
N ALA A 87 2.59 -2.80 -22.63
CA ALA A 87 2.91 -3.81 -23.62
C ALA A 87 2.09 -3.64 -24.89
N GLU A 88 0.78 -3.40 -24.77
CA GLU A 88 -0.10 -3.07 -25.90
C GLU A 88 0.33 -1.79 -26.61
N ARG A 89 0.64 -0.72 -25.86
CA ARG A 89 1.04 0.58 -26.41
C ARG A 89 2.33 0.50 -27.22
N TYR A 90 3.31 -0.21 -26.70
CA TYR A 90 4.65 -0.31 -27.28
C TYR A 90 4.83 -1.56 -28.14
N LYS A 91 3.79 -2.39 -28.29
CA LYS A 91 3.78 -3.64 -29.05
C LYS A 91 4.91 -4.58 -28.64
N VAL A 92 5.13 -4.71 -27.33
CA VAL A 92 6.05 -5.69 -26.76
C VAL A 92 5.28 -6.90 -26.24
N PRO A 93 5.89 -8.10 -26.19
CA PRO A 93 5.20 -9.31 -25.75
C PRO A 93 4.69 -9.18 -24.31
N PHE A 94 3.48 -9.67 -24.06
CA PHE A 94 2.86 -9.67 -22.74
C PHE A 94 2.45 -11.08 -22.30
N VAL A 95 2.61 -11.38 -21.02
CA VAL A 95 2.07 -12.57 -20.37
C VAL A 95 1.37 -12.20 -19.08
N GLN A 96 0.29 -12.93 -18.75
CA GLN A 96 -0.41 -12.77 -17.48
C GLN A 96 0.48 -13.19 -16.30
N GLU A 97 0.43 -12.41 -15.22
CA GLU A 97 1.32 -12.55 -14.06
C GLU A 97 1.22 -13.92 -13.39
N VAL A 98 -0.01 -14.46 -13.28
CA VAL A 98 -0.27 -15.81 -12.76
C VAL A 98 0.35 -16.89 -13.64
N VAL A 99 0.35 -16.71 -14.97
CA VAL A 99 0.96 -17.67 -15.91
C VAL A 99 2.47 -17.62 -15.81
N ALA A 100 3.04 -16.43 -15.73
CA ALA A 100 4.48 -16.26 -15.50
C ALA A 100 4.91 -16.94 -14.19
N SER A 101 4.17 -16.73 -13.10
CA SER A 101 4.45 -17.37 -11.81
C SER A 101 4.36 -18.90 -11.88
N CYS A 102 3.37 -19.44 -12.58
CA CYS A 102 3.25 -20.89 -12.83
C CYS A 102 4.47 -21.48 -13.55
N GLU A 103 5.06 -20.76 -14.52
CA GLU A 103 6.25 -21.22 -15.23
C GLU A 103 7.48 -21.31 -14.32
N VAL A 104 7.64 -20.38 -13.38
CA VAL A 104 8.71 -20.47 -12.39
C VAL A 104 8.51 -21.69 -11.50
N VAL A 105 7.33 -21.83 -10.92
CA VAL A 105 7.02 -22.95 -10.01
C VAL A 105 7.21 -24.29 -10.72
N SER A 106 6.67 -24.44 -11.93
CA SER A 106 6.70 -25.71 -12.66
C SER A 106 8.12 -26.16 -13.05
N ARG A 107 9.03 -25.21 -13.32
CA ARG A 107 10.40 -25.53 -13.78
C ARG A 107 11.44 -25.56 -12.67
N GLN A 108 11.29 -24.69 -11.67
CA GLN A 108 12.31 -24.45 -10.66
C GLN A 108 11.93 -25.05 -9.30
N PHE A 109 10.64 -25.23 -9.03
CA PHE A 109 10.12 -25.72 -7.75
C PHE A 109 8.97 -26.74 -7.96
N PRO A 110 9.20 -27.85 -8.68
CA PRO A 110 8.14 -28.79 -9.06
C PRO A 110 7.47 -29.51 -7.87
N GLU A 111 8.07 -29.44 -6.68
CA GLU A 111 7.52 -29.99 -5.44
C GLU A 111 6.42 -29.13 -4.80
N ILE A 112 6.27 -27.88 -5.24
CA ILE A 112 5.28 -26.93 -4.70
C ILE A 112 3.88 -27.34 -5.12
N LYS A 113 2.96 -27.27 -4.16
CA LYS A 113 1.53 -27.59 -4.34
C LYS A 113 0.64 -26.36 -4.24
N THR A 114 1.05 -25.38 -3.47
CA THR A 114 0.34 -24.10 -3.37
C THR A 114 1.32 -22.95 -3.54
N PHE A 115 0.99 -21.97 -4.37
CA PHE A 115 1.71 -20.71 -4.48
C PHE A 115 0.83 -19.59 -3.95
N VAL A 116 1.37 -18.73 -3.10
CA VAL A 116 0.68 -17.57 -2.54
C VAL A 116 1.50 -16.34 -2.81
N ASP A 117 0.90 -15.34 -3.46
CA ASP A 117 1.49 -14.05 -3.70
C ASP A 117 0.65 -12.96 -3.04
N ILE A 118 1.27 -12.15 -2.19
CA ILE A 118 0.66 -10.93 -1.66
C ILE A 118 1.35 -9.76 -2.35
N GLY A 119 0.63 -9.11 -3.28
CA GLY A 119 1.06 -7.92 -3.97
C GLY A 119 0.67 -6.62 -3.24
N GLY A 120 0.81 -5.50 -3.93
CA GLY A 120 0.41 -4.18 -3.40
C GLY A 120 -1.10 -4.01 -3.32
N GLU A 121 -1.83 -4.35 -4.38
CA GLU A 121 -3.29 -4.13 -4.48
C GLU A 121 -4.11 -5.40 -4.66
N ASP A 122 -3.45 -6.53 -4.86
CA ASP A 122 -4.09 -7.83 -5.03
C ASP A 122 -3.27 -8.92 -4.33
N SER A 123 -3.86 -10.10 -4.23
CA SER A 123 -3.26 -11.31 -3.70
C SER A 123 -3.77 -12.50 -4.49
N LYS A 124 -2.88 -13.46 -4.72
CA LYS A 124 -3.10 -14.60 -5.61
C LYS A 124 -2.77 -15.88 -4.87
N MET A 125 -3.54 -16.91 -5.16
CA MET A 125 -3.30 -18.26 -4.67
C MET A 125 -3.48 -19.22 -5.83
N ILE A 126 -2.50 -20.08 -6.06
CA ILE A 126 -2.49 -21.04 -7.17
C ILE A 126 -2.28 -22.42 -6.59
N PHE A 127 -3.16 -23.36 -6.93
CA PHE A 127 -3.04 -24.76 -6.55
C PHE A 127 -2.56 -25.60 -7.74
N PHE A 128 -1.57 -26.44 -7.48
CA PHE A 128 -0.93 -27.29 -8.48
C PHE A 128 -1.25 -28.77 -8.20
N GLU A 129 -1.92 -29.41 -9.16
CA GLU A 129 -2.21 -30.84 -9.13
C GLU A 129 -1.64 -31.52 -10.37
N SER A 130 -1.05 -32.71 -10.20
CA SER A 130 -0.41 -33.42 -11.31
C SER A 130 -1.42 -33.76 -12.40
N GLY A 131 -1.09 -33.45 -13.65
CA GLY A 131 -1.94 -33.72 -14.81
C GLY A 131 -3.17 -32.82 -14.96
N LYS A 132 -3.34 -31.79 -14.10
CA LYS A 132 -4.41 -30.80 -14.22
C LYS A 132 -3.86 -29.40 -14.47
N THR A 133 -4.69 -28.56 -15.08
CA THR A 133 -4.40 -27.13 -15.20
C THR A 133 -4.40 -26.48 -13.80
N PRO A 134 -3.44 -25.58 -13.49
CA PRO A 134 -3.40 -24.90 -12.21
C PRO A 134 -4.72 -24.19 -11.88
N ASP A 135 -5.22 -24.36 -10.66
CA ASP A 135 -6.39 -23.63 -10.16
C ASP A 135 -5.93 -22.27 -9.63
N ILE A 136 -6.20 -21.22 -10.39
CA ILE A 136 -5.72 -19.86 -10.14
C ILE A 136 -6.84 -19.04 -9.51
N ARG A 137 -6.55 -18.44 -8.35
CA ARG A 137 -7.50 -17.63 -7.59
C ARG A 137 -6.86 -16.31 -7.22
N MET A 138 -7.64 -15.24 -7.34
CA MET A 138 -7.21 -13.87 -7.05
C MET A 138 -8.34 -13.14 -6.34
N ASN A 139 -7.98 -12.25 -5.41
CA ASN A 139 -8.97 -11.38 -4.78
C ASN A 139 -9.37 -10.25 -5.76
N GLY A 140 -10.57 -9.71 -5.57
CA GLY A 140 -10.97 -8.49 -6.28
C GLY A 140 -10.21 -7.27 -5.75
N SER A 141 -10.62 -6.07 -6.15
CA SER A 141 -10.03 -4.77 -5.76
C SER A 141 -10.12 -4.40 -4.26
N CYS A 142 -10.30 -5.38 -3.38
CA CYS A 142 -10.46 -5.16 -1.95
C CYS A 142 -9.11 -5.22 -1.23
N ALA A 143 -8.72 -4.12 -0.59
CA ALA A 143 -7.40 -3.95 0.00
C ALA A 143 -7.09 -4.83 1.23
N GLY A 144 -8.08 -5.41 1.92
CA GLY A 144 -7.88 -5.99 3.27
C GLY A 144 -6.84 -7.10 3.38
N GLY A 145 -6.46 -7.75 2.28
CA GLY A 145 -5.45 -8.81 2.23
C GLY A 145 -4.13 -8.42 1.56
N THR A 146 -3.86 -7.14 1.32
CA THR A 146 -2.78 -6.72 0.41
C THR A 146 -1.73 -5.84 1.10
N GLY A 147 -0.58 -5.65 0.44
CA GLY A 147 0.50 -4.80 0.97
C GLY A 147 0.08 -3.34 1.19
N SER A 148 -0.77 -2.78 0.34
CA SER A 148 -1.27 -1.40 0.49
C SER A 148 -2.12 -1.21 1.75
N PHE A 149 -2.80 -2.25 2.23
CA PHE A 149 -3.49 -2.19 3.50
C PHE A 149 -2.52 -2.16 4.67
N ILE A 150 -1.44 -2.95 4.63
CA ILE A 150 -0.39 -2.89 5.65
C ILE A 150 0.25 -1.49 5.67
N ASP A 151 0.55 -0.92 4.50
CA ASP A 151 1.06 0.46 4.37
C ASP A 151 0.13 1.49 5.05
N GLN A 152 -1.19 1.34 4.85
CA GLN A 152 -2.19 2.21 5.47
C GLN A 152 -2.23 2.06 6.99
N MET A 153 -2.09 0.84 7.51
CA MET A 153 -2.07 0.59 8.95
C MET A 153 -0.79 1.13 9.60
N ALA A 154 0.38 0.95 8.96
CA ALA A 154 1.63 1.56 9.42
C ALA A 154 1.53 3.10 9.45
N THR A 155 0.96 3.69 8.40
CA THR A 155 0.69 5.14 8.33
C THR A 155 -0.24 5.59 9.45
N LEU A 156 -1.30 4.83 9.74
CA LEU A 156 -2.25 5.11 10.82
C LEU A 156 -1.59 5.07 12.20
N LEU A 157 -0.67 4.12 12.42
CA LEU A 157 0.14 4.03 13.65
C LEU A 157 1.29 5.05 13.69
N ASN A 158 1.50 5.82 12.62
CA ASN A 158 2.59 6.77 12.47
C ASN A 158 3.96 6.12 12.70
N VAL A 159 4.19 5.00 12.01
CA VAL A 159 5.45 4.23 12.00
C VAL A 159 5.80 3.86 10.56
N ASP A 160 7.07 3.60 10.27
CA ASP A 160 7.46 3.04 8.98
C ASP A 160 7.24 1.51 8.94
N MET A 161 7.41 0.89 7.78
CA MET A 161 7.16 -0.55 7.61
C MET A 161 8.15 -1.44 8.37
N ASN A 162 9.40 -1.01 8.55
CA ASN A 162 10.40 -1.77 9.30
C ASN A 162 10.08 -1.72 10.80
N GLU A 163 9.71 -0.54 11.30
CA GLU A 163 9.23 -0.35 12.66
C GLU A 163 7.92 -1.12 12.89
N PHE A 164 6.98 -1.09 11.94
CA PHE A 164 5.72 -1.84 12.03
C PHE A 164 5.95 -3.36 12.15
N ASN A 165 6.87 -3.92 11.36
CA ASN A 165 7.27 -5.32 11.47
C ASN A 165 7.91 -5.62 12.84
N SER A 166 8.83 -4.76 13.29
CA SER A 166 9.56 -4.95 14.56
C SER A 166 8.67 -4.78 15.79
N LEU A 167 7.64 -3.94 15.71
CA LEU A 167 6.63 -3.75 16.75
C LEU A 167 5.80 -5.02 16.95
N ALA A 168 5.42 -5.69 15.86
CA ALA A 168 4.61 -6.89 15.94
C ALA A 168 5.31 -8.05 16.70
N GLU A 169 6.65 -8.09 16.68
CA GLU A 169 7.45 -9.06 17.44
C GLU A 169 7.32 -8.90 18.96
N GLN A 170 6.93 -7.71 19.43
CA GLN A 170 6.78 -7.37 20.84
C GLN A 170 5.33 -7.52 21.34
N ALA A 171 4.43 -8.05 20.50
CA ALA A 171 3.03 -8.19 20.85
C ALA A 171 2.82 -9.22 21.97
N GLU A 172 1.99 -8.87 22.94
CA GLU A 172 1.53 -9.74 24.01
C GLU A 172 0.11 -10.25 23.74
N THR A 173 -0.69 -9.46 23.01
CA THR A 173 -2.09 -9.75 22.73
C THR A 173 -2.41 -9.61 21.25
N ILE A 174 -3.19 -10.55 20.72
CA ILE A 174 -3.75 -10.47 19.37
C ILE A 174 -5.24 -10.12 19.46
N TYR A 175 -5.61 -8.97 18.95
CA TYR A 175 -6.99 -8.49 18.88
C TYR A 175 -7.66 -8.97 17.59
N PRO A 176 -8.96 -9.31 17.63
CA PRO A 176 -9.73 -9.55 16.43
C PRO A 176 -9.92 -8.24 15.67
N ILE A 177 -9.56 -8.25 14.38
CA ILE A 177 -9.78 -7.14 13.46
C ILE A 177 -10.55 -7.69 12.26
N ALA A 178 -11.62 -7.01 11.86
CA ALA A 178 -12.36 -7.35 10.65
C ALA A 178 -11.40 -7.33 9.46
N SER A 179 -11.18 -8.46 8.80
CA SER A 179 -10.13 -8.62 7.79
C SER A 179 -10.61 -8.39 6.35
N ARG A 180 -11.94 -8.39 6.13
CA ARG A 180 -12.54 -8.38 4.79
C ARG A 180 -12.48 -7.04 4.09
N CYS A 181 -12.76 -5.95 4.79
CA CYS A 181 -12.84 -4.61 4.21
C CYS A 181 -11.90 -3.68 4.93
N GLY A 182 -10.91 -3.12 4.21
CA GLY A 182 -9.92 -2.22 4.80
C GLY A 182 -10.52 -1.00 5.52
N VAL A 183 -11.74 -0.57 5.14
CA VAL A 183 -12.47 0.49 5.86
C VAL A 183 -12.87 0.03 7.27
N PHE A 184 -13.45 -1.16 7.41
CA PHE A 184 -13.83 -1.71 8.71
C PHE A 184 -12.61 -2.08 9.54
N SER A 185 -11.58 -2.67 8.91
CA SER A 185 -10.31 -2.95 9.58
C SER A 185 -9.70 -1.67 10.16
N LYS A 186 -9.72 -0.58 9.39
CA LYS A 186 -9.26 0.73 9.85
C LYS A 186 -10.07 1.22 11.04
N THR A 187 -11.40 1.10 10.99
CA THR A 187 -12.28 1.46 12.12
C THR A 187 -11.94 0.64 13.37
N ASP A 188 -11.72 -0.66 13.24
CA ASP A 188 -11.33 -1.51 14.37
C ASP A 188 -9.97 -1.10 14.96
N VAL A 189 -8.97 -0.83 14.12
CA VAL A 189 -7.66 -0.33 14.57
C VAL A 189 -7.79 1.02 15.27
N GLN A 190 -8.61 1.93 14.74
CA GLN A 190 -8.87 3.24 15.36
C GLN A 190 -9.54 3.10 16.73
N ASN A 191 -10.47 2.15 16.88
CA ASN A 191 -11.10 1.85 18.15
C ASN A 191 -10.11 1.25 19.16
N LEU A 192 -9.19 0.39 18.72
CA LEU A 192 -8.13 -0.16 19.57
C LEU A 192 -7.18 0.95 20.06
N LEU A 193 -6.77 1.85 19.17
CA LEU A 193 -5.98 3.04 19.53
C LEU A 193 -6.72 3.94 20.52
N ALA A 194 -8.01 4.19 20.29
CA ALA A 194 -8.83 4.99 21.19
C ALA A 194 -8.98 4.35 22.57
N ARG A 195 -8.84 3.03 22.69
CA ARG A 195 -8.79 2.30 23.97
C ARG A 195 -7.38 2.13 24.52
N ASN A 196 -6.41 2.83 23.94
CA ASN A 196 -5.00 2.81 24.34
C ASN A 196 -4.36 1.40 24.26
N ALA A 197 -4.79 0.57 23.30
CA ALA A 197 -4.13 -0.69 22.99
C ALA A 197 -2.71 -0.45 22.47
N GLY A 198 -1.79 -1.37 22.79
CA GLY A 198 -0.38 -1.26 22.40
C GLY A 198 -0.20 -1.30 20.88
N LYS A 199 0.70 -0.46 20.33
CA LYS A 199 1.01 -0.49 18.90
C LYS A 199 1.58 -1.83 18.45
N ALA A 200 2.33 -2.51 19.32
CA ALA A 200 2.85 -3.86 19.10
C ALA A 200 1.72 -4.87 18.86
N ASP A 201 0.76 -4.91 19.78
CA ASP A 201 -0.42 -5.77 19.68
C ASP A 201 -1.25 -5.47 18.42
N ILE A 202 -1.46 -4.18 18.10
CA ILE A 202 -2.18 -3.78 16.90
C ILE A 202 -1.43 -4.23 15.64
N ALA A 203 -0.11 -4.04 15.56
CA ALA A 203 0.68 -4.44 14.41
C ALA A 203 0.60 -5.96 14.15
N ALA A 204 0.75 -6.77 15.20
CA ALA A 204 0.58 -8.22 15.11
C ALA A 204 -0.84 -8.63 14.71
N SER A 205 -1.85 -7.95 15.26
CA SER A 205 -3.27 -8.17 14.92
C SER A 205 -3.56 -7.86 13.45
N VAL A 206 -2.96 -6.80 12.90
CA VAL A 206 -3.07 -6.45 11.48
C VAL A 206 -2.44 -7.51 10.60
N PHE A 207 -1.23 -7.99 10.92
CA PHE A 207 -0.59 -9.06 10.15
C PHE A 207 -1.43 -10.34 10.13
N ARG A 208 -1.97 -10.74 11.29
CA ARG A 208 -2.90 -11.88 11.35
C ARG A 208 -4.15 -11.64 10.52
N ALA A 209 -4.75 -10.44 10.59
CA ALA A 209 -5.94 -10.12 9.82
C ALA A 209 -5.67 -10.23 8.30
N VAL A 210 -4.54 -9.73 7.82
CA VAL A 210 -4.13 -9.88 6.41
C VAL A 210 -4.00 -11.35 6.02
N SER A 211 -3.27 -12.14 6.83
CA SER A 211 -3.09 -13.56 6.57
C SER A 211 -4.41 -14.32 6.51
N MET A 212 -5.27 -14.10 7.50
CA MET A 212 -6.60 -14.70 7.59
C MET A 212 -7.47 -14.28 6.40
N GLN A 213 -7.38 -13.02 5.94
CA GLN A 213 -8.10 -12.57 4.75
C GLN A 213 -7.65 -13.26 3.48
N VAL A 214 -6.35 -13.40 3.26
CA VAL A 214 -5.79 -14.05 2.07
C VAL A 214 -6.21 -15.52 2.04
N ILE A 215 -6.07 -16.22 3.17
CA ILE A 215 -6.45 -17.63 3.30
C ILE A 215 -7.95 -17.79 3.05
N THR A 216 -8.80 -17.11 3.84
CA THR A 216 -10.26 -17.30 3.74
C THR A 216 -10.84 -16.91 2.38
N SER A 217 -10.32 -15.85 1.75
CA SER A 217 -10.85 -15.37 0.47
C SER A 217 -10.39 -16.17 -0.76
N LEU A 218 -9.17 -16.71 -0.72
CA LEU A 218 -8.56 -17.42 -1.85
C LEU A 218 -8.63 -18.94 -1.71
N ALA A 219 -8.50 -19.48 -0.51
CA ALA A 219 -8.58 -20.92 -0.27
C ALA A 219 -9.99 -21.48 -0.50
N ARG A 220 -11.05 -20.69 -0.29
CA ARG A 220 -12.47 -21.05 -0.58
C ARG A 220 -12.87 -22.49 -0.16
N GLY A 221 -12.37 -22.95 0.98
CA GLY A 221 -12.63 -24.31 1.51
C GLY A 221 -11.72 -25.42 0.96
N HIS A 222 -10.70 -25.07 0.18
CA HIS A 222 -9.61 -25.96 -0.21
C HIS A 222 -8.38 -25.62 0.64
N GLU A 223 -8.01 -26.50 1.56
CA GLU A 223 -6.84 -26.29 2.42
C GLU A 223 -5.56 -26.39 1.59
N PRO A 224 -4.61 -25.44 1.72
CA PRO A 224 -3.28 -25.59 1.15
C PRO A 224 -2.59 -26.84 1.70
N GLU A 225 -2.49 -27.88 0.87
CA GLU A 225 -1.78 -29.12 1.22
C GLU A 225 -0.39 -29.16 0.56
N GLY A 226 0.57 -29.76 1.26
CA GLY A 226 1.95 -29.91 0.77
C GLY A 226 2.73 -28.60 0.79
N LYS A 227 3.84 -28.54 0.02
CA LYS A 227 4.73 -27.38 0.10
C LYS A 227 4.09 -26.10 -0.46
N VAL A 228 4.15 -25.03 0.33
CA VAL A 228 3.60 -23.70 0.00
C VAL A 228 4.72 -22.74 -0.36
N PHE A 229 4.66 -22.15 -1.55
CA PHE A 229 5.60 -21.12 -1.97
C PHE A 229 5.04 -19.72 -1.67
N LEU A 230 5.78 -18.90 -0.93
CA LEU A 230 5.39 -17.51 -0.63
C LEU A 230 6.12 -16.51 -1.53
N CYS A 231 5.35 -15.62 -2.17
CA CYS A 231 5.80 -14.66 -3.17
C CYS A 231 5.33 -13.23 -2.86
N GLY A 232 6.01 -12.24 -3.41
CA GLY A 232 5.58 -10.85 -3.37
C GLY A 232 6.33 -10.00 -2.35
N GLY A 233 6.30 -8.69 -2.56
CA GLY A 233 7.03 -7.71 -1.73
C GLY A 233 6.74 -7.86 -0.23
N PRO A 234 5.46 -7.85 0.20
CA PRO A 234 5.06 -8.14 1.57
C PRO A 234 5.72 -9.37 2.20
N PHE A 235 5.67 -10.57 1.58
CA PHE A 235 6.34 -11.73 2.15
C PHE A 235 7.87 -11.63 2.13
N THR A 236 8.44 -10.85 1.20
CA THR A 236 9.88 -10.63 1.12
C THR A 236 10.39 -9.75 2.26
N PHE A 237 9.72 -8.62 2.50
CA PHE A 237 10.22 -7.56 3.38
C PHE A 237 9.63 -7.59 4.78
N LEU A 238 8.59 -8.39 5.04
CA LEU A 238 7.89 -8.44 6.33
C LEU A 238 7.96 -9.87 6.92
N PRO A 239 9.06 -10.23 7.61
CA PRO A 239 9.21 -11.51 8.29
C PRO A 239 8.05 -11.87 9.23
N TYR A 240 7.47 -10.89 9.92
CA TYR A 240 6.36 -11.15 10.83
C TYR A 240 5.08 -11.52 10.07
N LEU A 241 4.84 -10.93 8.89
CA LEU A 241 3.72 -11.36 8.02
C LEU A 241 3.87 -12.82 7.62
N ARG A 242 5.10 -13.26 7.27
CA ARG A 242 5.37 -14.67 6.97
C ARG A 242 5.02 -15.54 8.16
N LYS A 243 5.54 -15.22 9.35
CA LYS A 243 5.23 -15.94 10.59
C LYS A 243 3.71 -16.03 10.82
N ALA A 244 3.02 -14.89 10.79
CA ALA A 244 1.57 -14.83 11.00
C ALA A 244 0.78 -15.64 9.95
N PHE A 245 1.27 -15.70 8.70
CA PHE A 245 0.66 -16.49 7.64
C PHE A 245 0.82 -18.00 7.87
N ILE A 246 2.02 -18.43 8.28
CA ILE A 246 2.32 -19.84 8.60
C ILE A 246 1.52 -20.29 9.82
N ASP A 247 1.47 -19.45 10.87
CA ASP A 247 0.69 -19.70 12.08
C ASP A 247 -0.82 -19.85 11.76
N GLU A 248 -1.36 -19.01 10.87
CA GLU A 248 -2.77 -19.06 10.47
C GLU A 248 -3.08 -20.30 9.58
N LEU A 249 -2.14 -20.74 8.75
CA LEU A 249 -2.23 -22.01 8.02
C LEU A 249 -2.07 -23.25 8.91
N LYS A 250 -1.52 -23.09 10.13
CA LYS A 250 -1.18 -24.18 11.05
C LYS A 250 -0.21 -25.21 10.44
N MET A 251 0.72 -24.71 9.63
CA MET A 251 1.73 -25.54 8.95
C MET A 251 3.10 -25.44 9.63
N ASP A 252 3.94 -26.43 9.40
CA ASP A 252 5.33 -26.37 9.84
C ASP A 252 6.16 -25.48 8.88
N ASN A 253 7.15 -24.77 9.42
CA ASN A 253 8.04 -23.92 8.62
C ASN A 253 8.77 -24.70 7.50
N SER A 254 9.01 -26.01 7.67
CA SER A 254 9.66 -26.86 6.67
C SER A 254 8.80 -27.14 5.43
N GLU A 255 7.48 -26.92 5.51
CA GLU A 255 6.57 -27.02 4.37
C GLU A 255 6.47 -25.71 3.58
N VAL A 256 7.06 -24.64 4.09
CA VAL A 256 6.99 -23.31 3.48
C VAL A 256 8.29 -23.03 2.74
N VAL A 257 8.18 -22.74 1.45
CA VAL A 257 9.30 -22.43 0.57
C VAL A 257 9.26 -20.95 0.23
N ILE A 258 10.42 -20.32 0.35
CA ILE A 258 10.63 -18.93 -0.03
C ILE A 258 11.92 -18.93 -0.84
N SER A 259 11.84 -18.47 -2.09
CA SER A 259 13.04 -18.35 -2.91
C SER A 259 13.96 -17.24 -2.39
N GLU A 260 15.16 -17.14 -2.94
CA GLU A 260 16.07 -16.03 -2.67
C GLU A 260 15.52 -14.68 -3.15
N ASN A 261 14.65 -14.70 -4.17
CA ASN A 261 14.15 -13.50 -4.84
C ASN A 261 12.62 -13.58 -5.06
N PRO A 262 11.80 -13.75 -4.01
CA PRO A 262 10.37 -14.03 -4.15
C PRO A 262 9.60 -12.83 -4.70
N GLU A 263 10.06 -11.60 -4.47
CA GLU A 263 9.43 -10.37 -4.94
C GLU A 263 9.40 -10.24 -6.46
N VAL A 264 10.40 -10.81 -7.15
CA VAL A 264 10.55 -10.73 -8.62
C VAL A 264 10.10 -11.98 -9.36
N THR A 265 9.44 -12.93 -8.67
CA THR A 265 9.01 -14.20 -9.27
C THR A 265 8.21 -14.04 -10.57
N PRO A 266 7.21 -13.13 -10.66
CA PRO A 266 6.49 -12.94 -11.92
C PRO A 266 7.38 -12.41 -13.06
N ALA A 267 8.31 -11.49 -12.75
CA ALA A 267 9.29 -11.01 -13.72
C ALA A 267 10.21 -12.15 -14.19
N TRP A 268 10.64 -13.03 -13.28
CA TRP A 268 11.43 -14.21 -13.66
C TRP A 268 10.66 -15.14 -14.60
N GLY A 269 9.38 -15.38 -14.31
CA GLY A 269 8.49 -16.13 -15.19
C GLY A 269 8.34 -15.52 -16.58
N ALA A 270 8.21 -14.19 -16.66
CA ALA A 270 8.19 -13.48 -17.93
C ALA A 270 9.52 -13.65 -18.69
N ALA A 271 10.67 -13.62 -18.00
CA ALA A 271 11.97 -13.86 -18.62
C ALA A 271 12.09 -15.29 -19.19
N ILE A 272 11.63 -16.31 -18.45
CA ILE A 272 11.58 -17.71 -18.90
C ILE A 272 10.73 -17.83 -20.18
N ILE A 273 9.55 -17.22 -20.19
CA ILE A 273 8.65 -17.25 -21.35
C ILE A 273 9.26 -16.48 -22.54
N ALA A 274 9.97 -15.39 -22.27
CA ALA A 274 10.70 -14.65 -23.29
C ALA A 274 11.74 -15.55 -23.98
N SER A 275 12.51 -16.29 -23.18
CA SER A 275 13.53 -17.24 -23.66
C SER A 275 12.97 -18.23 -24.68
N ASP A 276 11.81 -18.81 -24.37
CA ASP A 276 11.19 -19.86 -25.17
C ASP A 276 10.48 -19.35 -26.43
N ARG A 277 9.83 -18.18 -26.35
CA ARG A 277 8.81 -17.78 -27.33
C ARG A 277 9.14 -16.53 -28.14
N GLN A 278 10.17 -15.78 -27.75
CA GLN A 278 10.48 -14.48 -28.37
C GLN A 278 11.76 -14.53 -29.21
N GLU A 279 11.75 -13.71 -30.24
CA GLU A 279 12.93 -13.40 -31.05
C GLU A 279 13.80 -12.37 -30.31
N SER A 280 15.12 -12.47 -30.49
CA SER A 280 16.06 -11.53 -29.88
C SER A 280 16.16 -10.24 -30.69
N LYS A 281 16.24 -9.10 -30.00
CA LYS A 281 16.60 -7.78 -30.56
C LYS A 281 17.70 -7.15 -29.72
N LEU A 282 18.44 -6.19 -30.24
CA LEU A 282 19.42 -5.48 -29.42
C LEU A 282 18.72 -4.69 -28.31
N LEU A 283 19.37 -4.57 -27.15
CA LEU A 283 18.83 -3.83 -26.02
C LEU A 283 18.55 -2.36 -26.39
N SER A 284 19.43 -1.75 -27.18
CA SER A 284 19.25 -0.39 -27.72
C SER A 284 17.97 -0.24 -28.57
N GLU A 285 17.52 -1.29 -29.25
CA GLU A 285 16.26 -1.28 -30.00
C GLU A 285 15.05 -1.23 -29.05
N TYR A 286 15.07 -2.00 -27.96
CA TYR A 286 14.02 -1.92 -26.93
C TYR A 286 13.98 -0.55 -26.26
N ILE A 287 15.14 0.02 -25.93
CA ILE A 287 15.23 1.38 -25.38
C ILE A 287 14.62 2.40 -26.37
N SER A 288 14.93 2.28 -27.65
CA SER A 288 14.31 3.12 -28.70
C SER A 288 12.79 2.95 -28.76
N ILE A 289 12.27 1.73 -28.64
CA ILE A 289 10.83 1.46 -28.60
C ILE A 289 10.16 2.21 -27.44
N PHE A 290 10.67 2.08 -26.21
CA PHE A 290 10.07 2.74 -25.04
C PHE A 290 10.29 4.25 -24.99
N ASN A 291 11.28 4.76 -25.73
CA ASN A 291 11.51 6.21 -25.89
C ASN A 291 10.60 6.88 -26.91
N LYS A 292 9.94 6.13 -27.80
CA LYS A 292 8.99 6.71 -28.75
C LYS A 292 7.80 7.35 -28.02
N GLU A 293 7.51 8.59 -28.37
CA GLU A 293 6.25 9.24 -27.98
C GLU A 293 5.09 8.57 -28.73
N VAL A 294 4.40 7.66 -28.06
CA VAL A 294 3.17 7.09 -28.60
C VAL A 294 2.02 8.04 -28.26
N LYS A 295 1.53 8.77 -29.26
CA LYS A 295 0.32 9.58 -29.12
C LYS A 295 -0.81 8.69 -28.58
N ARG A 296 -1.33 9.07 -27.42
CA ARG A 296 -2.46 8.41 -26.79
C ARG A 296 -3.60 8.37 -27.81
N ALA A 297 -4.03 7.17 -28.23
CA ALA A 297 -5.36 7.03 -28.81
C ALA A 297 -6.33 7.32 -27.66
N LEU A 298 -6.68 8.60 -27.49
CA LEU A 298 -7.64 9.08 -26.52
C LEU A 298 -9.01 8.53 -26.91
N LYS A 299 -9.29 7.26 -26.62
CA LYS A 299 -10.67 6.84 -26.42
C LYS A 299 -11.10 7.42 -25.08
N ASP A 300 -11.87 8.49 -25.15
CA ASP A 300 -12.59 9.20 -24.08
C ASP A 300 -11.78 9.74 -22.89
N THR A 301 -11.15 10.91 -23.08
CA THR A 301 -10.90 11.87 -22.00
C THR A 301 -12.09 12.80 -21.76
N HIS A 302 -13.31 12.26 -21.68
CA HIS A 302 -14.49 13.05 -21.27
C HIS A 302 -14.61 13.24 -19.75
N ASN A 303 -13.72 12.65 -18.94
CA ASN A 303 -13.76 12.71 -17.48
C ASN A 303 -12.47 13.25 -16.84
N GLN A 304 -11.90 14.33 -17.39
CA GLN A 304 -11.00 15.14 -16.55
C GLN A 304 -11.86 16.01 -15.63
N LEU A 305 -11.76 15.78 -14.32
CA LEU A 305 -12.41 16.62 -13.32
C LEU A 305 -11.96 18.07 -13.54
N LYS A 306 -12.92 19.00 -13.57
CA LYS A 306 -12.60 20.42 -13.62
C LYS A 306 -11.83 20.81 -12.34
N PRO A 307 -10.84 21.71 -12.43
CA PRO A 307 -10.18 22.22 -11.23
C PRO A 307 -11.22 22.87 -10.31
N LEU A 308 -11.04 22.71 -8.99
CA LEU A 308 -11.98 23.23 -7.99
C LEU A 308 -12.13 24.77 -8.08
N PHE A 309 -11.05 25.44 -8.45
CA PHE A 309 -11.00 26.87 -8.76
C PHE A 309 -10.26 27.04 -10.10
N LYS A 310 -10.74 27.93 -10.96
CA LYS A 310 -10.14 28.27 -12.25
C LYS A 310 -8.83 29.03 -12.08
N ASP A 311 -8.75 29.87 -11.06
CA ASP A 311 -7.59 30.69 -10.76
C ASP A 311 -7.54 31.09 -9.26
N LYS A 312 -6.50 31.84 -8.90
CA LYS A 312 -6.31 32.33 -7.53
C LYS A 312 -7.35 33.36 -7.10
N ASN A 313 -8.00 34.05 -8.04
CA ASN A 313 -8.99 35.07 -7.71
C ASN A 313 -10.30 34.39 -7.29
N GLU A 314 -10.75 33.36 -8.01
CA GLU A 314 -11.94 32.57 -7.61
C GLU A 314 -11.74 31.92 -6.23
N TYR A 315 -10.51 31.45 -5.93
CA TYR A 315 -10.17 30.97 -4.60
C TYR A 315 -10.25 32.06 -3.51
N ALA A 316 -9.75 33.28 -3.80
CA ALA A 316 -9.80 34.40 -2.86
C ALA A 316 -11.23 34.89 -2.62
N GLU A 317 -12.06 34.95 -3.66
CA GLU A 317 -13.49 35.24 -3.54
C GLU A 317 -14.21 34.20 -2.69
N TRP A 318 -13.90 32.92 -2.90
CA TRP A 318 -14.41 31.84 -2.06
C TRP A 318 -13.99 32.01 -0.60
N LEU A 319 -12.72 32.32 -0.30
CA LEU A 319 -12.26 32.57 1.08
C LEU A 319 -13.02 33.74 1.73
N LYS A 320 -13.20 34.84 1.00
CA LYS A 320 -13.96 35.99 1.50
C LYS A 320 -15.42 35.64 1.80
N SER A 321 -16.03 34.79 0.96
CA SER A 321 -17.37 34.25 1.24
C SER A 321 -17.44 33.40 2.50
N LYS A 322 -16.31 32.94 3.06
CA LYS A 322 -16.28 32.15 4.30
C LYS A 322 -16.14 33.00 5.55
N GLU A 323 -15.74 34.27 5.42
CA GLU A 323 -15.62 35.18 6.56
C GLU A 323 -16.98 35.46 7.23
N GLU A 324 -18.09 35.36 6.49
CA GLU A 324 -19.44 35.53 7.05
C GLU A 324 -19.87 34.41 8.03
N TYR A 325 -19.19 33.25 7.99
CA TYR A 325 -19.49 32.08 8.83
C TYR A 325 -18.51 31.93 10.01
N GLN A 326 -17.81 32.99 10.42
CA GLN A 326 -16.93 32.92 11.59
C GLN A 326 -17.73 32.71 12.88
N PHE A 327 -17.19 31.87 13.76
CA PHE A 327 -17.74 31.69 15.10
C PHE A 327 -17.68 33.00 15.89
N PRO A 328 -18.66 33.30 16.76
CA PRO A 328 -18.59 34.45 17.63
C PRO A 328 -17.37 34.32 18.55
N GLY A 329 -16.39 35.21 18.39
CA GLY A 329 -15.15 35.22 19.16
C GLY A 329 -15.11 36.31 20.25
N ILE A 330 -14.25 36.12 21.25
CA ILE A 330 -13.88 37.15 22.23
C ILE A 330 -12.39 37.01 22.56
N ASP A 331 -11.67 38.12 22.71
CA ASP A 331 -10.28 38.08 23.19
C ASP A 331 -10.28 37.64 24.66
N ILE A 332 -9.40 36.71 25.02
CA ILE A 332 -9.28 36.18 26.38
C ILE A 332 -9.09 37.29 27.44
N LYS A 333 -8.44 38.41 27.07
CA LYS A 333 -8.21 39.56 27.97
C LYS A 333 -9.46 40.39 28.21
N GLU A 334 -10.48 40.23 27.37
CA GLU A 334 -11.77 40.95 27.48
C GLU A 334 -12.79 40.17 28.31
N ILE A 335 -12.47 38.95 28.74
CA ILE A 335 -13.32 38.12 29.59
C ILE A 335 -13.43 38.76 30.97
N LYS A 336 -14.66 39.09 31.38
CA LYS A 336 -14.96 39.69 32.69
C LYS A 336 -15.41 38.66 33.73
N ASN A 337 -16.11 37.62 33.28
CA ASN A 337 -16.59 36.53 34.11
C ASN A 337 -15.71 35.29 33.86
N PRO A 338 -15.04 34.72 34.87
CA PRO A 338 -14.16 33.58 34.68
C PRO A 338 -14.88 32.27 34.34
N ASN A 339 -16.21 32.25 34.32
CA ASN A 339 -16.97 31.05 33.95
C ASN A 339 -16.77 30.67 32.47
N CYS A 340 -16.46 29.40 32.21
CA CYS A 340 -16.32 28.88 30.85
C CYS A 340 -16.83 27.45 30.69
N PHE A 341 -16.94 27.05 29.41
CA PHE A 341 -17.25 25.71 28.97
C PHE A 341 -16.16 25.19 28.04
N ILE A 342 -15.89 23.88 28.07
CA ILE A 342 -14.88 23.24 27.24
C ILE A 342 -15.50 22.13 26.39
N GLY A 343 -15.30 22.22 25.08
CA GLY A 343 -15.66 21.17 24.11
C GLY A 343 -14.42 20.52 23.52
N ILE A 344 -14.37 19.19 23.50
CA ILE A 344 -13.27 18.42 22.91
C ILE A 344 -13.81 17.49 21.83
N ASP A 345 -13.26 17.56 20.63
CA ASP A 345 -13.44 16.52 19.60
C ASP A 345 -12.13 15.74 19.52
N SER A 346 -12.17 14.51 20.02
CA SER A 346 -11.08 13.54 19.94
C SER A 346 -11.31 12.55 18.79
N GLY A 347 -11.37 13.07 17.57
CA GLY A 347 -11.48 12.28 16.35
C GLY A 347 -10.28 11.36 16.07
N SER A 348 -10.43 10.52 15.04
CA SER A 348 -9.45 9.48 14.71
C SER A 348 -8.12 10.01 14.17
N THR A 349 -8.13 11.17 13.53
CA THR A 349 -6.95 11.77 12.87
C THR A 349 -6.49 13.06 13.56
N THR A 350 -7.42 13.78 14.16
CA THR A 350 -7.23 15.13 14.67
C THR A 350 -7.87 15.27 16.03
N THR A 351 -7.28 16.12 16.87
CA THR A 351 -7.87 16.57 18.12
C THR A 351 -8.21 18.04 17.99
N LYS A 352 -9.41 18.41 18.43
CA LYS A 352 -9.89 19.79 18.48
C LYS A 352 -10.35 20.11 19.90
N ILE A 353 -10.04 21.32 20.37
CA ILE A 353 -10.53 21.83 21.64
C ILE A 353 -11.05 23.24 21.42
N ILE A 354 -12.21 23.55 21.98
CA ILE A 354 -12.79 24.88 22.05
C ILE A 354 -13.05 25.21 23.51
N ALA A 355 -12.78 26.45 23.91
CA ALA A 355 -13.32 26.99 25.15
C ALA A 355 -14.14 28.26 24.87
N THR A 356 -15.29 28.36 25.53
CA THR A 356 -16.23 29.49 25.38
C THR A 356 -16.51 30.16 26.70
N ASP A 357 -16.84 31.45 26.66
CA ASP A 357 -17.41 32.15 27.82
C ASP A 357 -18.86 31.68 28.09
N GLU A 358 -19.50 32.26 29.11
CA GLU A 358 -20.90 31.95 29.45
C GLU A 358 -21.93 32.35 28.39
N ASN A 359 -21.55 33.20 27.44
CA ASN A 359 -22.39 33.66 26.32
C ASN A 359 -22.15 32.83 25.04
N GLY A 360 -21.31 31.80 25.10
CA GLY A 360 -20.97 30.96 23.96
C GLY A 360 -19.96 31.59 22.99
N LYS A 361 -19.27 32.67 23.38
CA LYS A 361 -18.21 33.26 22.56
C LYS A 361 -16.91 32.48 22.74
N VAL A 362 -16.30 32.08 21.63
CA VAL A 362 -15.05 31.32 21.59
C VAL A 362 -13.89 32.25 21.93
N PHE A 363 -13.15 31.93 22.99
CA PHE A 363 -11.91 32.63 23.35
C PHE A 363 -10.66 31.77 23.15
N TYR A 364 -10.85 30.47 22.96
CA TYR A 364 -9.77 29.53 22.73
C TYR A 364 -10.17 28.49 21.69
N HIS A 365 -9.24 28.21 20.77
CA HIS A 365 -9.36 27.08 19.87
C HIS A 365 -8.01 26.38 19.71
N TYR A 366 -8.06 25.07 19.56
CA TYR A 366 -6.90 24.22 19.32
C TYR A 366 -7.25 23.19 18.27
N TYR A 367 -6.34 23.01 17.31
CA TYR A 367 -6.46 21.98 16.29
C TYR A 367 -5.08 21.36 16.07
N THR A 368 -5.00 20.04 16.15
CA THR A 368 -3.77 19.31 15.85
C THR A 368 -4.06 17.95 15.23
N LYS A 369 -3.10 17.40 14.49
CA LYS A 369 -3.12 15.96 14.14
C LYS A 369 -2.74 15.17 15.38
N ASN A 370 -3.54 14.15 15.73
CA ASN A 370 -3.28 13.34 16.92
C ASN A 370 -2.12 12.33 16.72
N LYS A 371 -1.82 11.95 15.47
CA LYS A 371 -0.77 10.97 15.09
C LYS A 371 -0.87 9.64 15.85
N GLY A 372 -2.09 9.20 16.18
CA GLY A 372 -2.34 8.00 16.99
C GLY A 372 -2.20 8.18 18.51
N PHE A 373 -1.93 9.41 18.99
CA PHE A 373 -1.76 9.74 20.41
C PHE A 373 -2.82 10.77 20.87
N SER A 374 -4.10 10.37 20.86
CA SER A 374 -5.22 11.25 21.22
C SER A 374 -5.11 11.85 22.63
N LEU A 375 -4.76 11.03 23.62
CA LEU A 375 -4.60 11.47 25.01
C LEU A 375 -3.51 12.56 25.15
N GLN A 376 -2.37 12.37 24.48
CA GLN A 376 -1.28 13.34 24.49
C GLN A 376 -1.67 14.64 23.77
N ALA A 377 -2.36 14.53 22.63
CA ALA A 377 -2.84 15.69 21.87
C ALA A 377 -3.80 16.54 22.71
N VAL A 378 -4.74 15.91 23.43
CA VAL A 378 -5.65 16.62 24.35
C VAL A 378 -4.87 17.23 25.51
N THR A 379 -3.93 16.48 26.11
CA THR A 379 -3.08 16.98 27.22
C THR A 379 -2.36 18.27 26.83
N ILE A 380 -1.74 18.29 25.63
CA ILE A 380 -1.02 19.47 25.13
C ILE A 380 -1.98 20.64 24.90
N GLY A 381 -3.15 20.38 24.31
CA GLY A 381 -4.16 21.41 24.08
C GLY A 381 -4.66 22.04 25.38
N LEU A 382 -5.05 21.23 26.36
CA LEU A 382 -5.53 21.74 27.66
C LEU A 382 -4.43 22.47 28.44
N LYS A 383 -3.18 22.02 28.37
CA LYS A 383 -2.04 22.76 28.96
C LYS A 383 -1.88 24.14 28.33
N LYS A 384 -1.99 24.25 27.00
CA LYS A 384 -1.93 25.54 26.30
C LYS A 384 -3.07 26.47 26.70
N LEU A 385 -4.30 25.94 26.85
CA LEU A 385 -5.43 26.71 27.36
C LEU A 385 -5.14 27.24 28.77
N TYR A 386 -4.63 26.39 29.65
CA TYR A 386 -4.27 26.78 31.02
C TYR A 386 -3.15 27.84 31.05
N GLU A 387 -2.13 27.72 30.21
CA GLU A 387 -1.05 28.71 30.08
C GLU A 387 -1.60 30.07 29.60
N GLN A 388 -2.42 30.08 28.54
CA GLN A 388 -2.97 31.31 27.99
C GLN A 388 -3.90 32.06 28.95
N THR A 389 -4.73 31.34 29.70
CA THR A 389 -5.60 31.93 30.73
C THR A 389 -4.78 32.57 31.85
N ARG A 390 -3.69 31.90 32.30
CA ARG A 390 -2.76 32.46 33.28
C ARG A 390 -1.99 33.67 32.77
N GLU A 391 -1.52 33.66 31.53
CA GLU A 391 -0.86 34.81 30.90
C GLU A 391 -1.79 36.02 30.80
N ALA A 392 -3.09 35.79 30.62
CA ALA A 392 -4.13 36.82 30.66
C ALA A 392 -4.47 37.28 32.10
N GLY A 393 -3.93 36.62 33.13
CA GLY A 393 -4.19 36.92 34.53
C GLY A 393 -5.57 36.46 35.02
N ILE A 394 -6.19 35.50 34.34
CA ILE A 394 -7.53 35.00 34.63
C ILE A 394 -7.45 33.53 35.04
N GLU A 395 -8.01 33.21 36.21
CA GLU A 395 -8.23 31.83 36.63
C GLU A 395 -9.65 31.42 36.23
N MET A 396 -9.75 30.58 35.21
CA MET A 396 -11.05 30.17 34.66
C MET A 396 -11.74 29.14 35.56
N ASN A 397 -13.06 29.28 35.69
CA ASN A 397 -13.95 28.34 36.35
C ASN A 397 -14.72 27.54 35.29
N VAL A 398 -14.32 26.28 35.08
CA VAL A 398 -14.96 25.40 34.10
C VAL A 398 -16.30 24.91 34.67
N LEU A 399 -17.41 25.45 34.15
CA LEU A 399 -18.76 25.09 34.58
C LEU A 399 -19.28 23.81 33.92
N GLY A 400 -18.71 23.43 32.78
CA GLY A 400 -19.10 22.22 32.08
C GLY A 400 -18.14 21.85 30.96
N SER A 401 -18.02 20.55 30.75
CA SER A 401 -17.13 19.96 29.76
C SER A 401 -17.76 18.77 29.04
N CYS A 402 -17.50 18.68 27.74
CA CYS A 402 -18.02 17.61 26.89
C CYS A 402 -16.94 17.14 25.91
N VAL A 403 -16.91 15.83 25.65
CA VAL A 403 -16.08 15.25 24.62
C VAL A 403 -16.89 14.44 23.62
N THR A 404 -16.44 14.42 22.38
CA THR A 404 -16.97 13.63 21.27
C THR A 404 -15.84 12.96 20.46
N GLY A 405 -16.22 12.13 19.50
CA GLY A 405 -15.33 11.45 18.57
C GLY A 405 -14.83 10.10 19.09
N TYR A 406 -13.99 9.43 18.32
CA TYR A 406 -13.51 8.08 18.64
C TYR A 406 -12.86 7.94 20.02
N GLY A 407 -12.18 8.99 20.50
CA GLY A 407 -11.52 9.00 21.80
C GLY A 407 -12.43 9.38 22.98
N GLU A 408 -13.74 9.54 22.79
CA GLU A 408 -14.69 10.02 23.80
C GLU A 408 -14.50 9.35 25.16
N ASP A 409 -14.64 8.03 25.23
CA ASP A 409 -14.58 7.28 26.49
C ASP A 409 -13.24 7.44 27.22
N LEU A 410 -12.13 7.40 26.47
CA LEU A 410 -10.78 7.52 27.02
C LEU A 410 -10.55 8.92 27.59
N ILE A 411 -10.86 9.96 26.81
CA ILE A 411 -10.62 11.35 27.17
C ILE A 411 -11.55 11.77 28.32
N LYS A 412 -12.82 11.36 28.29
CA LYS A 412 -13.77 11.63 29.37
C LYS A 412 -13.26 11.09 30.70
N LYS A 413 -12.79 9.84 30.72
CA LYS A 413 -12.24 9.21 31.93
C LYS A 413 -10.92 9.84 32.36
N ALA A 414 -10.01 10.11 31.42
CA ALA A 414 -8.66 10.59 31.73
C ALA A 414 -8.64 12.01 32.30
N PHE A 415 -9.57 12.88 31.86
CA PHE A 415 -9.66 14.27 32.31
C PHE A 415 -10.87 14.56 33.19
N HIS A 416 -11.61 13.54 33.61
CA HIS A 416 -12.81 13.65 34.44
C HIS A 416 -13.85 14.64 33.87
N LEU A 417 -14.10 14.58 32.56
CA LEU A 417 -15.06 15.46 31.90
C LEU A 417 -16.50 15.09 32.30
N ASP A 418 -17.37 16.09 32.36
CA ASP A 418 -18.74 15.95 32.85
C ASP A 418 -19.58 15.03 31.96
N SER A 419 -19.38 15.14 30.65
CA SER A 419 -20.21 14.45 29.65
C SER A 419 -19.40 13.93 28.47
N GLY A 420 -19.97 12.93 27.81
CA GLY A 420 -19.52 12.41 26.52
C GLY A 420 -20.74 12.32 25.60
N MET A 421 -20.55 12.58 24.31
CA MET A 421 -21.62 12.60 23.33
C MET A 421 -21.14 12.05 22.00
N VAL A 422 -22.04 11.33 21.32
CA VAL A 422 -21.82 10.88 19.94
C VAL A 422 -21.71 12.07 18.99
N GLU A 423 -20.70 12.05 18.11
CA GLU A 423 -20.37 13.16 17.20
C GLU A 423 -21.52 13.60 16.29
N THR A 424 -22.31 12.66 15.79
CA THR A 424 -23.48 12.98 14.98
C THR A 424 -24.58 13.70 15.75
N ILE A 425 -24.69 13.47 17.06
CA ILE A 425 -25.61 14.20 17.93
C ILE A 425 -25.05 15.60 18.23
N ALA A 426 -23.75 15.72 18.45
CA ALA A 426 -23.08 17.01 18.64
C ALA A 426 -23.20 17.93 17.40
N HIS A 427 -23.29 17.35 16.19
CA HIS A 427 -23.59 18.10 14.96
C HIS A 427 -25.05 18.52 14.81
N TYR A 428 -25.97 17.80 15.44
CA TYR A 428 -27.41 18.04 15.33
C TYR A 428 -27.89 19.11 16.31
N MET A 429 -27.32 19.14 17.50
CA MET A 429 -27.57 20.15 18.54
C MET A 429 -27.00 21.51 18.14
#